data_AF-A0A8S2PJ06-F1
#
_entry.id   AF-A0A8S2PJ06-F1
#
_cell.length_a   1.000
_cell.length_b   1.000
_cell.length_c   1.000
_cell.angle_alpha   90.00
_cell.angle_beta   90.00
_cell.angle_gamma   90.00
#
_symmetry.space_group_name_H-M   'P 1'
#
loop_
_entity.id
_entity.type
_entity.pdbx_description
1 polymer ?
#
loop_
_entity_poly.entity_id
_entity_poly.type
_entity_poly.pdbx_seq_one_letter_code
_entity_poly.pdbx_strand_id
1 'polypeptide(L)'
;MLFNTITSRVGVLEPGEVYFRPTFNGRQFMIDSKICFVAKSPSYHLGDIRVLKLTSYKQLQHLYDVIVFPTRGRRPHPNEIAGSDLDGDKYLICWDNDLIPKQTNQPMDYNSTAKAQESEFITRKEMISHFANAQKNNQSGIIDNYYNYWANLLGVNSIQCRRLAELFSEAVDAPKTGQKIRIPVELKPPRKEEQQFPNEISLIQSSQ
;
A
#
# COMPACT_ATOMS: atom_id res chain seq x y z
N MET A 1 -4.87 -5.92 -12.74
CA MET A 1 -3.82 -5.33 -13.61
C MET A 1 -3.27 -4.07 -12.94
N LEU A 2 -2.01 -3.73 -13.18
CA LEU A 2 -1.29 -2.60 -12.56
C LEU A 2 -1.14 -1.45 -13.58
N PHE A 3 -1.50 -0.22 -13.21
CA PHE A 3 -1.53 0.95 -14.11
C PHE A 3 -0.84 2.18 -13.51
N ASN A 4 -0.33 3.06 -14.38
CA ASN A 4 0.33 4.31 -13.98
C ASN A 4 -0.69 5.36 -13.51
N THR A 5 -0.23 6.42 -12.87
CA THR A 5 -1.09 7.31 -12.07
C THR A 5 -0.92 8.78 -12.43
N ILE A 6 -2.03 9.52 -12.48
CA ILE A 6 -2.06 10.97 -12.72
C ILE A 6 -3.13 11.66 -11.88
N THR A 7 -2.99 12.96 -11.65
CA THR A 7 -4.06 13.78 -11.05
C THR A 7 -4.91 14.44 -12.13
N SER A 8 -6.19 14.67 -11.82
CA SER A 8 -7.07 15.47 -12.68
C SER A 8 -6.66 16.94 -12.66
N ARG A 9 -5.91 17.39 -13.68
CA ARG A 9 -5.53 18.81 -13.84
C ARG A 9 -6.74 19.74 -13.98
N VAL A 10 -7.86 19.22 -14.48
CA VAL A 10 -9.11 19.95 -14.72
C VAL A 10 -10.03 19.94 -13.48
N GLY A 11 -9.74 19.09 -12.48
CA GLY A 11 -10.50 19.04 -11.23
C GLY A 11 -11.96 18.59 -11.40
N VAL A 12 -12.23 17.72 -12.38
CA VAL A 12 -13.59 17.26 -12.72
C VAL A 12 -14.11 16.11 -11.86
N LEU A 13 -13.22 15.37 -11.19
CA LEU A 13 -13.56 14.25 -10.33
C LEU A 13 -13.86 14.76 -8.91
N GLU A 14 -14.94 14.28 -8.31
CA GLU A 14 -15.27 14.55 -6.92
C GLU A 14 -14.55 13.59 -5.96
N PRO A 15 -14.41 13.92 -4.66
CA PRO A 15 -13.86 13.00 -3.67
C PRO A 15 -14.64 11.67 -3.65
N GLY A 16 -13.93 10.54 -3.68
CA GLY A 16 -14.53 9.21 -3.80
C GLY A 16 -14.69 8.71 -5.24
N GLU A 17 -14.40 9.54 -6.24
CA GLU A 17 -14.42 9.15 -7.65
C GLU A 17 -13.01 8.99 -8.23
N VAL A 18 -12.89 8.07 -9.18
CA VAL A 18 -11.70 7.85 -9.99
C VAL A 18 -12.10 7.66 -11.44
N TYR A 19 -11.20 7.99 -12.36
CA TYR A 19 -11.36 7.65 -13.76
C TYR A 19 -10.32 6.60 -14.15
N PHE A 20 -10.76 5.58 -14.89
CA PHE A 20 -9.88 4.56 -15.42
C PHE A 20 -10.43 4.01 -16.74
N ARG A 21 -9.58 3.97 -17.77
CA ARG A 21 -9.92 3.44 -19.10
C ARG A 21 -8.85 2.44 -19.56
N PRO A 22 -9.00 1.15 -19.26
CA PRO A 22 -8.02 0.12 -19.63
C PRO A 22 -8.08 -0.23 -21.11
N THR A 23 -6.94 -0.65 -21.64
CA THR A 23 -6.81 -1.33 -22.93
C THR A 23 -6.73 -2.84 -22.70
N PHE A 24 -7.70 -3.59 -23.23
CA PHE A 24 -7.69 -5.06 -23.27
C PHE A 24 -7.67 -5.54 -24.72
N ASN A 25 -6.75 -6.44 -25.07
CA ASN A 25 -6.64 -7.00 -26.42
C ASN A 25 -6.64 -5.92 -27.52
N GLY A 26 -5.93 -4.81 -27.29
CA GLY A 26 -5.83 -3.68 -28.22
C GLY A 26 -7.07 -2.78 -28.30
N ARG A 27 -8.10 -3.01 -27.49
CA ARG A 27 -9.32 -2.19 -27.44
C ARG A 27 -9.44 -1.48 -26.10
N GLN A 28 -9.82 -0.21 -26.15
CA GLN A 28 -10.04 0.62 -24.96
C GLN A 28 -11.46 0.39 -24.44
N PHE A 29 -11.60 0.17 -23.13
CA PHE A 29 -12.87 -0.07 -22.48
C PHE A 29 -13.20 1.09 -21.56
N MET A 30 -14.32 1.77 -21.81
CA MET A 30 -14.84 2.77 -20.89
C MET A 30 -15.57 2.05 -19.76
N ILE A 31 -15.16 2.33 -18.53
CA ILE A 31 -15.85 1.85 -17.34
C ILE A 31 -16.46 3.07 -16.67
N ASP A 32 -17.78 3.06 -16.52
CA ASP A 32 -18.52 4.18 -15.95
C ASP A 32 -19.58 3.67 -14.97
N SER A 33 -19.84 4.47 -13.95
CA SER A 33 -20.84 4.22 -12.91
C SER A 33 -20.68 2.85 -12.23
N LYS A 34 -19.44 2.36 -12.09
CA LYS A 34 -19.10 1.12 -11.38
C LYS A 34 -18.40 1.42 -10.07
N ILE A 35 -18.61 0.56 -9.07
CA ILE A 35 -17.78 0.56 -7.87
C ILE A 35 -16.54 -0.28 -8.15
N CYS A 36 -15.39 0.15 -7.66
CA CYS A 36 -14.16 -0.60 -7.70
C CYS A 36 -13.44 -0.52 -6.36
N PHE A 37 -12.53 -1.45 -6.12
CA PHE A 37 -11.47 -1.23 -5.14
C PHE A 37 -10.16 -0.88 -5.85
N VAL A 38 -9.36 -0.07 -5.17
CA VAL A 38 -8.02 0.34 -5.57
C VAL A 38 -7.06 0.02 -4.43
N ALA A 39 -5.94 -0.64 -4.76
CA ALA A 39 -4.91 -1.02 -3.79
C ALA A 39 -3.50 -0.91 -4.41
N LYS A 40 -2.48 -0.72 -3.57
CA LYS A 40 -1.07 -0.80 -3.95
C LYS A 40 -0.42 -2.00 -3.25
N SER A 41 0.56 -2.62 -3.91
CA SER A 41 1.38 -3.66 -3.28
C SER A 41 2.73 -3.09 -2.85
N PRO A 42 3.25 -3.43 -1.65
CA PRO A 42 2.56 -4.21 -0.61
C PRO A 42 1.44 -3.39 0.08
N SER A 43 0.47 -4.09 0.67
CA SER A 43 -0.62 -3.53 1.47
C SER A 43 -0.71 -4.30 2.77
N TYR A 44 -0.51 -3.58 3.89
CA TYR A 44 -0.49 -4.17 5.23
C TYR A 44 -1.62 -3.65 6.11
N HIS A 45 -2.04 -2.40 5.90
CA HIS A 45 -3.14 -1.84 6.66
C HIS A 45 -4.46 -2.15 5.94
N LEU A 46 -5.49 -2.60 6.67
CA LEU A 46 -6.81 -2.89 6.09
C LEU A 46 -7.41 -1.69 5.34
N GLY A 47 -7.09 -0.48 5.77
CA GLY A 47 -7.52 0.76 5.15
C GLY A 47 -6.80 1.14 3.85
N ASP A 48 -5.74 0.40 3.47
CA ASP A 48 -5.01 0.63 2.21
C ASP A 48 -5.83 0.26 0.98
N ILE A 49 -6.84 -0.60 1.15
CA ILE A 49 -7.78 -0.94 0.10
C ILE A 49 -8.91 0.10 0.12
N ARG A 50 -8.99 0.91 -0.93
CA ARG A 50 -10.00 1.97 -1.05
C ARG A 50 -11.08 1.57 -2.03
N VAL A 51 -12.32 1.59 -1.57
CA VAL A 51 -13.50 1.42 -2.43
C VAL A 51 -13.92 2.77 -2.98
N LEU A 52 -13.89 2.92 -4.29
CA LEU A 52 -14.11 4.16 -5.03
C LEU A 52 -15.09 3.94 -6.17
N LYS A 53 -15.61 5.03 -6.74
CA LYS A 53 -16.51 4.99 -7.89
C LYS A 53 -15.75 5.32 -9.17
N LEU A 54 -15.85 4.44 -10.17
CA LEU A 54 -15.41 4.72 -11.53
C LEU A 54 -16.42 5.64 -12.22
N THR A 55 -15.98 6.85 -12.56
CA THR A 55 -16.79 7.86 -13.24
C THR A 55 -16.10 8.34 -14.51
N SER A 56 -16.84 8.38 -15.61
CA SER A 56 -16.36 8.82 -16.92
C SER A 56 -16.70 10.28 -17.20
N TYR A 57 -15.68 11.08 -17.54
CA TYR A 57 -15.83 12.48 -17.95
C TYR A 57 -15.27 12.67 -19.36
N LYS A 58 -15.98 13.43 -20.21
CA LYS A 58 -15.52 13.75 -21.58
C LYS A 58 -14.11 14.36 -21.59
N GLN A 59 -13.82 15.19 -20.59
CA GLN A 59 -12.53 15.85 -20.41
C GLN A 59 -11.37 14.86 -20.18
N LEU A 60 -11.65 13.65 -19.68
CA LEU A 60 -10.64 12.64 -19.35
C LEU A 60 -10.55 11.53 -20.41
N GLN A 61 -11.42 11.50 -21.42
CA GLN A 61 -11.50 10.40 -22.40
C GLN A 61 -10.22 10.19 -23.23
N HIS A 62 -9.37 11.21 -23.34
CA HIS A 62 -8.07 11.11 -24.00
C HIS A 62 -7.03 10.33 -23.17
N LEU A 63 -7.30 10.09 -21.89
CA LEU A 63 -6.45 9.34 -20.96
C LEU A 63 -6.89 7.88 -20.96
N TYR A 64 -5.93 6.98 -21.09
CA TYR A 64 -6.10 5.52 -21.10
C TYR A 64 -4.89 4.85 -20.45
N ASP A 65 -5.08 3.64 -19.92
CA ASP A 65 -4.07 2.87 -19.19
C ASP A 65 -3.43 3.60 -18.00
N VAL A 66 -4.16 4.59 -17.48
CA VAL A 66 -3.81 5.38 -16.29
C VAL A 66 -5.04 5.56 -15.41
N ILE A 67 -4.84 5.49 -14.09
CA ILE A 67 -5.87 5.90 -13.13
C ILE A 67 -5.70 7.38 -12.82
N VAL A 68 -6.83 8.09 -12.85
CA VAL A 68 -6.90 9.51 -12.51
C VAL A 68 -7.59 9.65 -11.17
N PHE A 69 -6.90 10.26 -10.22
CA PHE A 69 -7.45 10.59 -8.90
C PHE A 69 -8.02 12.02 -8.86
N PRO A 70 -8.97 12.29 -7.95
CA PRO A 70 -9.51 13.63 -7.75
C PRO A 70 -8.44 14.51 -7.10
N THR A 71 -8.46 15.79 -7.44
CA THR A 71 -7.59 16.81 -6.82
C THR A 71 -8.29 17.56 -5.68
N ARG A 72 -9.56 17.22 -5.43
CA ARG A 72 -10.39 17.75 -4.35
C ARG A 72 -10.51 16.73 -3.22
N GLY A 73 -10.81 17.21 -2.03
CA GLY A 73 -11.02 16.38 -0.83
C GLY A 73 -10.10 16.75 0.31
N ARG A 74 -10.29 16.11 1.47
CA ARG A 74 -9.50 16.38 2.67
C ARG A 74 -8.11 15.74 2.63
N ARG A 75 -8.00 14.58 1.98
CA ARG A 75 -6.79 13.77 1.89
C ARG A 75 -6.69 13.16 0.49
N PRO A 76 -5.52 13.20 -0.17
CA PRO A 76 -5.34 12.56 -1.48
C PRO A 76 -5.53 11.04 -1.39
N HIS A 77 -6.36 10.45 -2.26
CA HIS A 77 -6.55 9.00 -2.31
C HIS A 77 -5.26 8.19 -2.51
N PRO A 78 -4.26 8.62 -3.31
CA PRO A 78 -2.96 7.97 -3.34
C PRO A 78 -2.36 7.77 -1.95
N ASN A 79 -2.35 8.82 -1.14
CA ASN A 79 -1.80 8.77 0.22
C ASN A 79 -2.64 7.88 1.16
N GLU A 80 -3.94 7.73 0.91
CA GLU A 80 -4.80 6.77 1.63
C GLU A 80 -4.48 5.31 1.28
N ILE A 81 -3.84 5.06 0.13
CA ILE A 81 -3.53 3.74 -0.39
C ILE A 81 -2.05 3.44 -0.13
N ALA A 82 -1.74 2.85 1.03
CA ALA A 82 -0.39 2.46 1.42
C ALA A 82 0.66 3.59 1.30
N GLY A 83 0.26 4.83 1.61
CA GLY A 83 1.16 6.00 1.55
C GLY A 83 1.69 6.32 0.16
N SER A 84 0.97 5.92 -0.89
CA SER A 84 1.40 6.09 -2.27
C SER A 84 1.50 7.56 -2.68
N ASP A 85 2.44 7.84 -3.57
CA ASP A 85 2.56 9.12 -4.27
C ASP A 85 2.36 8.94 -5.79
N LEU A 86 2.75 9.94 -6.57
CA LEU A 86 2.51 9.99 -8.01
C LEU A 86 3.81 10.00 -8.83
N ASP A 87 4.89 9.45 -8.28
CA ASP A 87 6.20 9.41 -8.91
C ASP A 87 6.41 8.21 -9.86
N GLY A 88 5.42 7.31 -9.96
CA GLY A 88 5.51 6.07 -10.72
C GLY A 88 4.74 4.90 -10.10
N ASP A 89 4.11 5.11 -8.94
CA ASP A 89 3.29 4.10 -8.27
C ASP A 89 2.20 3.50 -9.16
N LYS A 90 2.03 2.18 -9.01
CA LYS A 90 1.05 1.39 -9.76
C LYS A 90 -0.01 0.80 -8.84
N TYR A 91 -1.24 0.79 -9.34
CA TYR A 91 -2.40 0.36 -8.58
C TYR A 91 -3.07 -0.86 -9.18
N LEU A 92 -3.49 -1.78 -8.31
CA LEU A 92 -4.47 -2.80 -8.63
C LEU A 92 -5.86 -2.17 -8.58
N ILE A 93 -6.58 -2.27 -9.68
CA ILE A 93 -7.97 -1.80 -9.79
C ILE A 93 -8.84 -3.01 -10.14
N CYS A 94 -9.92 -3.21 -9.39
CA CYS A 94 -10.87 -4.28 -9.63
C CYS A 94 -12.30 -3.77 -9.43
N TRP A 95 -13.14 -3.98 -10.43
CA TRP A 95 -14.57 -3.62 -10.44
C TRP A 95 -15.48 -4.85 -10.52
N ASP A 96 -14.96 -6.02 -10.15
CA ASP A 96 -15.74 -7.24 -10.01
C ASP A 96 -16.51 -7.18 -8.69
N ASN A 97 -17.84 -7.24 -8.78
CA ASN A 97 -18.73 -7.10 -7.63
C ASN A 97 -18.48 -8.15 -6.54
N ASP A 98 -18.03 -9.35 -6.91
CA ASP A 98 -17.79 -10.44 -5.95
C ASP A 98 -16.50 -10.24 -5.16
N LEU A 99 -15.57 -9.44 -5.69
CA LEU A 99 -14.28 -9.14 -5.08
C LEU A 99 -14.26 -7.80 -4.34
N ILE A 100 -15.29 -6.97 -4.47
CA ILE A 100 -15.39 -5.70 -3.76
C ILE A 100 -15.60 -5.97 -2.25
N PRO A 101 -14.72 -5.44 -1.38
CA PRO A 101 -14.89 -5.60 0.06
C PRO A 101 -16.23 -5.04 0.54
N LYS A 102 -16.98 -5.83 1.32
CA LYS A 102 -18.24 -5.39 1.93
C LYS A 102 -18.05 -4.40 3.08
N GLN A 103 -16.86 -4.40 3.67
CA GLN A 103 -16.47 -3.52 4.76
C GLN A 103 -15.18 -2.80 4.38
N THR A 104 -15.07 -1.54 4.77
CA THR A 104 -13.89 -0.72 4.56
C THR A 104 -13.37 -0.21 5.90
N ASN A 105 -12.06 -0.05 5.98
CA ASN A 105 -11.39 0.51 7.14
C ASN A 105 -10.88 1.92 6.82
N GLN A 106 -10.70 2.73 7.86
CA GLN A 106 -10.05 4.02 7.71
C GLN A 106 -8.58 3.81 7.32
N PRO A 107 -8.04 4.60 6.38
CA PRO A 107 -6.64 4.51 5.99
C PRO A 107 -5.74 4.92 7.17
N MET A 108 -4.59 4.26 7.30
CA MET A 108 -3.56 4.65 8.26
C MET A 108 -3.06 6.07 7.95
N ASP A 109 -2.55 6.79 8.94
CA ASP A 109 -1.83 8.04 8.65
C ASP A 109 -0.44 7.72 8.13
N TYR A 110 -0.17 8.11 6.88
CA TYR A 110 1.10 7.90 6.19
C TYR A 110 1.95 9.17 6.15
N ASN A 111 1.55 10.22 6.88
CA ASN A 111 2.36 11.44 6.95
C ASN A 111 3.67 11.13 7.68
N SER A 112 4.80 11.34 6.98
CA SER A 112 6.12 11.19 7.58
C SER A 112 6.27 12.15 8.76
N THR A 113 6.52 11.60 9.95
CA THR A 113 6.80 12.38 11.16
C THR A 113 8.29 12.74 11.26
N ALA A 114 9.15 12.08 10.49
CA ALA A 114 10.60 12.22 10.55
C ALA A 114 11.10 13.25 9.53
N LYS A 115 11.64 14.36 10.03
CA LYS A 115 12.39 15.31 9.19
C LYS A 115 13.72 14.69 8.80
N ALA A 116 14.09 14.81 7.53
CA ALA A 116 15.42 14.46 7.08
C ALA A 116 16.46 15.26 7.88
N GLN A 117 17.49 14.58 8.38
CA GLN A 117 18.67 15.28 8.90
C GLN A 117 19.41 15.90 7.71
N GLU A 118 19.24 17.21 7.52
CA GLU A 118 20.05 17.97 6.57
C GLU A 118 21.48 18.11 7.14
N SER A 119 22.45 17.46 6.50
CA SER A 119 23.86 17.74 6.73
C SER A 119 24.33 18.78 5.72
N GLU A 120 24.88 19.90 6.19
CA GLU A 120 25.37 21.00 5.34
C GLU A 120 26.54 20.57 4.42
N PHE A 121 27.26 19.49 4.79
CA PHE A 121 28.36 18.93 4.00
C PHE A 121 28.34 17.39 4.02
N ILE A 122 28.31 16.77 2.84
CA ILE A 122 28.42 15.31 2.67
C ILE A 122 29.86 14.96 2.29
N THR A 123 30.53 14.17 3.12
CA THR A 123 31.89 13.68 2.87
C THR A 123 31.90 12.36 2.11
N ARG A 124 33.01 12.07 1.41
CA ARG A 124 33.20 10.76 0.74
C ARG A 124 33.12 9.58 1.71
N LYS A 125 33.59 9.76 2.95
CA LYS A 125 33.54 8.74 4.00
C LYS A 125 32.10 8.43 4.41
N GLU A 126 31.25 9.44 4.52
CA GLU A 126 29.82 9.26 4.82
C GLU A 126 29.09 8.56 3.68
N MET A 127 29.38 8.91 2.42
CA MET A 127 28.84 8.18 1.27
C MET A 127 29.23 6.69 1.31
N ILE A 128 30.52 6.38 1.50
CA ILE A 128 30.99 4.99 1.60
C ILE A 128 30.31 4.26 2.76
N SER A 129 30.20 4.90 3.93
CA SER A 129 29.55 4.32 5.10
C SER A 129 28.05 4.06 4.88
N HIS A 130 27.37 5.00 4.22
CA HIS A 130 25.96 4.87 3.87
C HIS A 130 25.73 3.66 2.94
N PHE A 131 26.50 3.58 1.85
CA PHE A 131 26.41 2.44 0.92
C PHE A 131 26.76 1.11 1.58
N ALA A 132 27.83 1.06 2.39
CA ALA A 132 28.26 -0.16 3.08
C ALA A 132 27.21 -0.67 4.09
N ASN A 133 26.42 0.23 4.68
CA ASN A 133 25.42 -0.11 5.70
C ASN A 133 23.99 -0.24 5.16
N ALA A 134 23.73 0.14 3.90
CA ALA A 134 22.39 0.15 3.30
C ALA A 134 21.67 -1.20 3.44
N GLN A 135 22.37 -2.31 3.16
CA GLN A 135 21.80 -3.66 3.28
C GLN A 135 21.51 -4.07 4.72
N LYS A 136 22.39 -3.71 5.67
CA LYS A 136 22.22 -4.05 7.10
C LYS A 136 21.04 -3.31 7.74
N ASN A 137 20.71 -2.14 7.19
CA ASN A 137 19.62 -1.31 7.68
C ASN A 137 18.28 -1.64 7.05
N ASN A 138 18.21 -2.58 6.10
CA ASN A 138 16.96 -2.95 5.44
C ASN A 138 16.11 -3.87 6.33
N GLN A 139 15.28 -3.26 7.17
CA GLN A 139 14.36 -3.97 8.07
C GLN A 139 13.05 -4.40 7.39
N SER A 140 12.73 -3.84 6.21
CA SER A 140 11.42 -4.05 5.54
C SER A 140 11.12 -5.53 5.30
N GLY A 141 12.10 -6.31 4.81
CA GLY A 141 11.94 -7.74 4.58
C GLY A 141 11.77 -8.56 5.85
N ILE A 142 12.35 -8.12 6.98
CA ILE A 142 12.15 -8.79 8.28
C ILE A 142 10.74 -8.51 8.79
N ILE A 143 10.30 -7.26 8.69
CA ILE A 143 8.95 -6.82 9.07
C ILE A 143 7.89 -7.56 8.25
N ASP A 144 8.10 -7.70 6.93
CA ASP A 144 7.20 -8.47 6.05
C ASP A 144 7.03 -9.92 6.50
N ASN A 145 8.15 -10.61 6.78
CA ASN A 145 8.11 -11.98 7.27
C ASN A 145 7.35 -12.10 8.60
N TYR A 146 7.56 -11.16 9.53
CA TYR A 146 6.86 -11.16 10.82
C TYR A 146 5.38 -10.85 10.64
N TYR A 147 5.04 -9.93 9.74
CA TYR A 147 3.66 -9.61 9.41
C TYR A 147 2.94 -10.85 8.90
N ASN A 148 3.53 -11.56 7.94
CA ASN A 148 2.94 -12.77 7.36
C ASN A 148 2.73 -13.87 8.42
N TYR A 149 3.67 -14.04 9.35
CA TYR A 149 3.49 -14.97 10.47
C TYR A 149 2.27 -14.62 11.32
N TRP A 150 2.17 -13.37 11.79
CA TRP A 150 1.06 -12.95 12.65
C TRP A 150 -0.27 -12.87 11.90
N ALA A 151 -0.26 -12.52 10.63
CA ALA A 151 -1.44 -12.51 9.77
C ALA A 151 -2.01 -13.92 9.61
N ASN A 152 -1.14 -14.92 9.41
CA ASN A 152 -1.56 -16.32 9.32
C ASN A 152 -2.08 -16.86 10.66
N LEU A 153 -1.47 -16.47 11.78
CA LEU A 153 -1.84 -17.00 13.10
C LEU A 153 -3.06 -16.30 13.73
N LEU A 154 -3.12 -14.97 13.65
CA LEU A 154 -4.09 -14.14 14.37
C LEU A 154 -4.99 -13.30 13.45
N GLY A 155 -4.73 -13.31 12.15
CA GLY A 155 -5.40 -12.46 11.16
C GLY A 155 -4.78 -11.07 11.02
N VAL A 156 -5.01 -10.47 9.86
CA VAL A 156 -4.48 -9.15 9.46
C VAL A 156 -4.96 -7.98 10.34
N ASN A 157 -6.07 -8.15 11.07
CA ASN A 157 -6.58 -7.13 12.00
C ASN A 157 -5.94 -7.19 13.41
N SER A 158 -5.02 -8.13 13.64
CA SER A 158 -4.35 -8.27 14.93
C SER A 158 -3.56 -7.02 15.30
N ILE A 159 -3.33 -6.81 16.60
CA ILE A 159 -2.53 -5.67 17.06
C ILE A 159 -1.08 -5.78 16.55
N GLN A 160 -0.57 -7.00 16.40
CA GLN A 160 0.75 -7.28 15.86
C GLN A 160 0.85 -6.82 14.41
N CYS A 161 -0.10 -7.22 13.55
CA CYS A 161 -0.14 -6.81 12.15
C CYS A 161 -0.25 -5.29 11.99
N ARG A 162 -1.11 -4.63 12.78
CA ARG A 162 -1.25 -3.16 12.73
C ARG A 162 0.04 -2.43 13.11
N ARG A 163 0.71 -2.84 14.20
CA ARG A 163 2.00 -2.24 14.60
C ARG A 163 3.12 -2.55 13.61
N LEU A 164 3.11 -3.73 12.98
CA LEU A 164 4.06 -4.07 11.93
C LEU A 164 3.80 -3.28 10.64
N ALA A 165 2.55 -2.95 10.31
CA ALA A 165 2.22 -2.08 9.18
C ALA A 165 2.78 -0.65 9.38
N GLU A 166 2.63 -0.09 10.59
CA GLU A 166 3.21 1.20 10.97
C GLU A 166 4.75 1.17 10.82
N LEU A 167 5.39 0.16 11.40
CA LEU A 167 6.84 -0.02 11.30
C LEU A 167 7.33 -0.24 9.86
N PHE A 168 6.54 -0.90 9.03
CA PHE A 168 6.87 -1.08 7.61
C PHE A 168 6.89 0.26 6.89
N SER A 169 5.90 1.12 7.14
CA SER A 169 5.86 2.48 6.60
C SER A 169 7.10 3.27 6.99
N GLU A 170 7.47 3.25 8.27
CA GLU A 170 8.69 3.91 8.76
C GLU A 170 9.95 3.33 8.10
N ALA A 171 10.01 2.00 7.90
CA ALA A 171 11.15 1.33 7.29
C ALA A 171 11.36 1.66 5.81
N VAL A 172 10.28 1.94 5.07
CA VAL A 172 10.36 2.38 3.67
C VAL A 172 10.95 3.80 3.57
N ASP A 173 10.63 4.67 4.52
CA ASP A 173 11.13 6.06 4.54
C ASP A 173 12.46 6.23 5.29
N ALA A 174 12.88 5.24 6.08
CA ALA A 174 14.15 5.25 6.82
C ALA A 174 15.39 5.62 5.96
N PRO A 175 15.55 5.16 4.70
CA PRO A 175 16.67 5.58 3.86
C PRO A 175 16.66 7.08 3.52
N LYS A 176 15.48 7.72 3.49
CA LYS A 176 15.33 9.15 3.21
C LYS A 176 15.61 10.00 4.46
N THR A 177 15.28 9.49 5.64
CA THR A 177 15.37 10.24 6.91
C THR A 177 16.64 9.94 7.70
N GLY A 178 17.32 8.83 7.42
CA GLY A 178 18.45 8.32 8.21
C GLY A 178 18.03 7.62 9.51
N GLN A 179 16.71 7.43 9.73
CA GLN A 179 16.19 6.80 10.93
C GLN A 179 16.57 5.32 11.00
N LYS A 180 16.93 4.84 12.20
CA LYS A 180 17.16 3.42 12.45
C LYS A 180 15.91 2.77 13.00
N ILE A 181 15.33 1.85 12.24
CA ILE A 181 14.17 1.08 12.67
C ILE A 181 14.60 -0.06 13.58
N ARG A 182 13.91 -0.21 14.71
CA ARG A 182 14.07 -1.32 15.65
C ARG A 182 12.74 -2.00 15.85
N ILE A 183 12.67 -3.29 15.53
CA ILE A 183 11.47 -4.09 15.74
C ILE A 183 11.36 -4.46 17.23
N PRO A 184 10.28 -4.05 17.93
CA PRO A 184 10.02 -4.41 19.32
C PRO A 184 10.01 -5.93 19.52
N VAL A 185 10.42 -6.39 20.71
CA VAL A 185 10.58 -7.83 20.99
C VAL A 185 9.23 -8.55 20.93
N GLU A 186 8.16 -7.89 21.38
CA GLU A 186 6.80 -8.41 21.38
C GLU A 186 6.21 -8.65 19.99
N LEU A 187 6.79 -8.05 18.94
CA LEU A 187 6.37 -8.26 17.55
C LEU A 187 7.18 -9.37 16.86
N LYS A 188 8.22 -9.89 17.50
CA LYS A 188 9.04 -10.95 16.92
C LYS A 188 8.33 -12.29 17.09
N PRO A 189 8.13 -13.06 16.01
CA PRO A 189 7.58 -14.40 16.11
C PRO A 189 8.55 -15.31 16.88
N PRO A 190 8.05 -16.42 17.47
CA PRO A 190 8.90 -17.44 18.05
C PRO A 190 9.87 -18.02 16.99
N ARG A 191 10.93 -18.69 17.42
CA ARG A 191 11.92 -19.25 16.49
C ARG A 191 11.24 -20.27 15.58
N LYS A 192 11.70 -20.43 14.34
CA LYS A 192 11.10 -21.38 13.36
C LYS A 192 10.91 -22.79 13.93
N GLU A 193 11.81 -23.23 14.79
CA GLU A 193 11.78 -24.53 15.49
C GLU A 193 10.60 -24.68 16.47
N GLU A 194 10.04 -23.56 16.94
CA GLU A 194 8.94 -23.47 17.90
C GLU A 194 7.61 -23.10 17.23
N GLN A 195 7.61 -22.86 15.91
CA GLN A 195 6.42 -22.46 15.17
C GLN A 195 5.56 -23.69 14.84
N GLN A 196 4.56 -23.99 15.68
CA GLN A 196 3.46 -24.89 15.34
C GLN A 196 2.36 -24.10 14.63
N PHE A 197 2.26 -24.26 13.31
CA PHE A 197 1.06 -23.83 12.59
C PHE A 197 -0.05 -24.86 12.83
N PRO A 198 -1.29 -24.45 13.13
CA PRO A 198 -2.40 -25.38 13.18
C PRO A 198 -2.53 -26.07 11.82
N ASN A 199 -2.54 -27.41 11.81
CA ASN A 199 -2.67 -28.21 10.59
C ASN A 199 -3.94 -27.78 9.82
N GLU A 200 -3.78 -27.27 8.60
CA GLU A 200 -4.89 -26.85 7.71
C GLU A 200 -5.89 -27.99 7.38
N ILE A 201 -5.60 -29.23 7.77
CA ILE A 201 -6.42 -30.41 7.46
C ILE A 201 -7.69 -30.52 8.33
N SER A 202 -7.78 -29.86 9.49
CA SER A 202 -8.95 -30.02 10.39
C SER A 202 -10.17 -29.16 10.02
N LEU A 203 -10.04 -28.17 9.14
CA LEU A 203 -11.16 -27.26 8.77
C LEU A 203 -11.98 -27.75 7.56
N ILE A 204 -11.49 -28.74 6.81
CA ILE A 204 -12.17 -29.29 5.63
C ILE A 204 -13.04 -30.52 5.99
N GLN A 205 -12.85 -31.12 7.16
CA GLN A 205 -13.58 -32.34 7.57
C GLN A 205 -14.85 -32.07 8.39
N SER A 206 -15.17 -30.82 8.73
CA SER A 206 -16.36 -30.48 9.53
C SER A 206 -17.51 -29.89 8.73
N SER A 207 -17.48 -29.99 7.39
CA SER A 207 -18.51 -29.46 6.48
C SER A 207 -19.03 -30.51 5.47
N GLN A 208 -19.01 -31.79 5.84
CA GLN A 208 -19.81 -32.84 5.19
C GLN A 208 -21.01 -33.23 6.04
#